data_AF-A0AAE0FH51-F1
#
_entry.id   AF-A0AAE0FH51-F1
#
_cell.length_a   1.000
_cell.length_b   1.000
_cell.length_c   1.000
_cell.angle_alpha   90.00
_cell.angle_beta   90.00
_cell.angle_gamma   90.00
#
_symmetry.space_group_name_H-M   'P 1'
#
loop_
_entity.id
_entity.type
_entity.pdbx_description
1 polymer ?
#
loop_
_entity_poly.entity_id
_entity_poly.type
_entity_poly.pdbx_seq_one_letter_code
_entity_poly.pdbx_strand_id
1 'polypeptide(L)'
;MAANGWTNRERYGDANTLFRADIQLSYLDLKLRAILEATISDSDVELTVSNLAGLPVLVRTGSEDNSVPPHWSRRMARLLSDVPGVDLVWSELAGKQHWWWDSKETNDGGAVFDRAVRNFYKAAVDAPVQADCHLGGHCREVPEEFQITSLNPATHHGRGGVRILQMRSRLQRAVVRVLLSGAEDDAAAQHVEGSQLPALVLRTRNVARLGVQWRRLQGPLGDLRDLLLDATRVTPMLRGAPGTPRGSLGEDWLDLCLMEGSGPAAWAVCGPDNDLIRGVDTYGPARQVVQAPFAVVAGGGEAAGDDVAESAASAVMAAAVYMANGHFAAVETTAPVILDTMPLPSQARNTVLVGVGFGNQSSNAAASLNNAVARKVLAEWAGMAAAEGTRGAPPVAWTDGGLRLGPCLFSGPHIAVLTLGPYNLSSMESTADSSTCNAPEEPATRALAMLVMGASEEALAELVTFSFSSNQPLTRAPFTNMVPDFMVVHSERYRAQDGGESEVISDSAIENVSR
;
A
#
# COMPACT_ATOMS: atom_id res chain seq x y z
N MET A 1 5.85 -18.32 -6.87
CA MET A 1 6.55 -17.02 -6.90
C MET A 1 6.82 -16.72 -8.36
N ALA A 2 6.29 -15.63 -8.90
CA ALA A 2 6.30 -15.37 -10.34
C ALA A 2 7.63 -14.76 -10.81
N ALA A 3 8.03 -15.20 -12.00
CA ALA A 3 9.21 -14.85 -12.76
C ALA A 3 9.05 -13.50 -13.45
N ASN A 4 9.74 -12.47 -12.95
CA ASN A 4 10.01 -11.27 -13.73
C ASN A 4 11.53 -11.12 -13.79
N GLY A 5 12.10 -11.05 -14.99
CA GLY A 5 13.54 -10.82 -15.18
C GLY A 5 13.98 -9.41 -14.77
N TRP A 6 13.03 -8.49 -14.59
CA TRP A 6 13.27 -7.13 -14.12
C TRP A 6 13.24 -7.08 -12.59
N THR A 7 14.18 -6.33 -12.03
CA THR A 7 14.19 -6.05 -10.59
C THR A 7 13.23 -4.94 -10.17
N ASN A 8 12.78 -4.14 -11.13
CA ASN A 8 11.83 -3.05 -10.95
C ASN A 8 11.07 -2.85 -12.26
N ARG A 9 9.74 -2.74 -12.19
CA ARG A 9 8.87 -2.52 -13.36
C ARG A 9 9.27 -1.27 -14.14
N GLU A 10 9.73 -0.23 -13.45
CA GLU A 10 10.13 1.02 -14.11
C GLU A 10 11.43 0.89 -14.93
N ARG A 11 12.11 -0.26 -14.88
CA ARG A 11 13.31 -0.55 -15.68
C ARG A 11 13.03 -1.48 -16.87
N TYR A 12 11.75 -1.80 -17.14
CA TYR A 12 11.36 -2.61 -18.28
C TYR A 12 11.41 -1.81 -19.58
N GLY A 13 12.40 -2.09 -20.43
CA GLY A 13 12.63 -1.36 -21.68
C GLY A 13 12.70 0.16 -21.51
N ASP A 14 12.34 0.90 -22.56
CA ASP A 14 12.24 2.36 -22.55
C ASP A 14 10.89 2.86 -21.98
N ALA A 15 9.93 1.96 -21.78
CA ALA A 15 8.53 2.27 -21.54
C ALA A 15 8.27 3.02 -20.22
N ASN A 16 9.18 2.94 -19.24
CA ASN A 16 8.97 3.50 -17.91
C ASN A 16 10.15 4.36 -17.41
N THR A 17 10.90 4.96 -18.33
CA THR A 17 12.08 5.78 -18.01
C THR A 17 11.74 7.19 -17.49
N LEU A 18 10.55 7.42 -16.91
CA LEU A 18 10.15 8.75 -16.44
C LEU A 18 11.19 9.36 -15.49
N PHE A 19 11.83 8.56 -14.63
CA PHE A 19 12.90 9.01 -13.71
C PHE A 19 14.34 8.93 -14.27
N ARG A 20 14.51 8.55 -15.53
CA ARG A 20 15.84 8.37 -16.15
C ARG A 20 16.05 9.21 -17.40
N ALA A 21 15.03 9.38 -18.24
CA ALA A 21 15.15 10.03 -19.53
C ALA A 21 14.46 11.42 -19.58
N ASP A 22 13.64 11.75 -18.59
CA ASP A 22 12.95 13.03 -18.56
C ASP A 22 13.89 14.14 -18.04
N ILE A 23 14.17 15.11 -18.90
CA ILE A 23 15.01 16.27 -18.57
C ILE A 23 14.42 17.12 -17.44
N GLN A 24 13.08 17.10 -17.28
CA GLN A 24 12.37 17.86 -16.26
C GLN A 24 12.73 17.40 -14.84
N LEU A 25 13.20 16.17 -14.67
CA LEU A 25 13.68 15.66 -13.38
C LEU A 25 14.86 16.44 -12.81
N SER A 26 15.68 17.04 -13.68
CA SER A 26 16.82 17.85 -13.22
C SER A 26 16.36 19.10 -12.48
N TYR A 27 15.11 19.49 -12.66
CA TYR A 27 14.46 20.63 -12.01
C TYR A 27 13.49 20.21 -10.90
N LEU A 28 13.28 18.90 -10.71
CA LEU A 28 12.39 18.39 -9.67
C LEU A 28 13.09 18.46 -8.31
N ASP A 29 12.39 18.96 -7.28
CA ASP A 29 12.88 18.90 -5.91
C ASP A 29 13.22 17.46 -5.49
N LEU A 30 14.35 17.27 -4.80
CA LEU A 30 14.85 15.95 -4.44
C LEU A 30 13.94 15.24 -3.42
N LYS A 31 13.27 15.98 -2.53
CA LYS A 31 12.33 15.38 -1.57
C LYS A 31 11.07 14.93 -2.29
N LEU A 32 10.55 15.75 -3.20
CA LEU A 32 9.41 15.38 -4.04
C LEU A 32 9.73 14.14 -4.87
N ARG A 33 10.88 14.12 -5.54
CA ARG A 33 11.36 12.93 -6.26
C ARG A 33 11.38 11.70 -5.37
N ALA A 34 11.96 11.81 -4.17
CA ALA A 34 12.04 10.70 -3.22
C ALA A 34 10.64 10.20 -2.80
N ILE A 35 9.67 11.10 -2.59
CA ILE A 35 8.28 10.72 -2.29
C ILE A 35 7.65 9.95 -3.46
N LEU A 36 7.75 10.49 -4.68
CA LEU A 36 7.17 9.87 -5.87
C LEU A 36 7.78 8.49 -6.14
N GLU A 37 9.12 8.37 -6.09
CA GLU A 37 9.84 7.10 -6.22
C GLU A 37 9.46 6.12 -5.09
N ALA A 38 9.25 6.61 -3.86
CA ALA A 38 8.88 5.75 -2.76
C ALA A 38 7.48 5.13 -2.93
N THR A 39 6.54 5.81 -3.60
CA THR A 39 5.23 5.22 -3.89
C THR A 39 5.32 3.98 -4.77
N ILE A 40 6.30 3.88 -5.67
CA ILE A 40 6.47 2.74 -6.58
C ILE A 40 7.55 1.77 -6.10
N SER A 41 8.17 2.03 -4.94
CA SER A 41 9.30 1.27 -4.44
C SER A 41 8.96 -0.18 -4.12
N ASP A 42 7.71 -0.51 -3.80
CA ASP A 42 7.25 -1.89 -3.59
C ASP A 42 7.37 -2.79 -4.83
N SER A 43 7.50 -2.20 -6.02
CA SER A 43 7.84 -2.91 -7.26
C SER A 43 9.34 -3.19 -7.40
N ASP A 44 10.19 -2.60 -6.56
CA ASP A 44 11.63 -2.85 -6.50
C ASP A 44 11.93 -4.08 -5.62
N VAL A 45 11.95 -5.24 -6.26
CA VAL A 45 12.11 -6.52 -5.57
C VAL A 45 13.52 -6.71 -4.99
N GLU A 46 14.53 -5.91 -5.42
CA GLU A 46 15.88 -5.96 -4.81
C GLU A 46 15.83 -5.57 -3.34
N LEU A 47 14.95 -4.63 -2.99
CA LEU A 47 14.83 -4.12 -1.62
C LEU A 47 14.19 -5.15 -0.68
N THR A 48 13.60 -6.23 -1.21
CA THR A 48 12.88 -7.25 -0.44
C THR A 48 13.48 -8.66 -0.57
N VAL A 49 14.68 -8.81 -1.17
CA VAL A 49 15.35 -10.12 -1.35
C VAL A 49 15.58 -10.88 -0.05
N SER A 50 15.69 -10.19 1.09
CA SER A 50 15.80 -10.84 2.40
C SER A 50 14.62 -11.76 2.70
N ASN A 51 13.45 -11.47 2.13
CA ASN A 51 12.25 -12.28 2.26
C ASN A 51 12.38 -13.66 1.61
N LEU A 52 13.45 -13.92 0.87
CA LEU A 52 13.72 -15.18 0.18
C LEU A 52 14.64 -16.13 0.94
N ALA A 53 15.17 -15.74 2.11
CA ALA A 53 16.04 -16.59 2.94
C ALA A 53 15.52 -18.04 3.06
N GLY A 54 16.33 -19.09 2.98
CA GLY A 54 15.80 -20.47 3.09
C GLY A 54 14.86 -20.96 1.98
N LEU A 55 14.58 -20.16 0.93
CA LEU A 55 13.75 -20.56 -0.21
C LEU A 55 14.61 -20.99 -1.41
N PRO A 56 14.12 -21.91 -2.25
CA PRO A 56 14.77 -22.20 -3.51
C PRO A 56 14.48 -21.04 -4.46
N VAL A 57 15.48 -20.57 -5.20
CA VAL A 57 15.31 -19.48 -6.16
C VAL A 57 15.95 -19.86 -7.48
N LEU A 58 15.17 -19.76 -8.56
CA LEU A 58 15.64 -19.93 -9.92
C LEU A 58 15.68 -18.57 -10.63
N VAL A 59 16.86 -18.17 -11.08
CA VAL A 59 17.07 -16.99 -11.91
C VAL A 59 17.48 -17.43 -13.31
N ARG A 60 16.66 -17.12 -14.32
CA ARG A 60 16.91 -17.45 -15.73
C ARG A 60 16.78 -16.22 -16.62
N THR A 61 17.68 -16.05 -17.57
CA THR A 61 17.67 -14.95 -18.55
C THR A 61 18.37 -15.36 -19.84
N GLY A 62 18.02 -14.77 -20.98
CA GLY A 62 18.72 -14.96 -22.24
C GLY A 62 19.92 -14.01 -22.36
N SER A 63 21.09 -14.50 -22.77
CA SER A 63 22.33 -13.69 -22.78
C SER A 63 22.30 -12.48 -23.74
N GLU A 64 21.38 -12.49 -24.71
CA GLU A 64 21.17 -11.44 -25.71
C GLU A 64 19.81 -10.75 -25.54
N ASP A 65 19.23 -10.80 -24.33
CA ASP A 65 18.00 -10.08 -24.01
C ASP A 65 18.26 -8.56 -24.02
N ASN A 66 17.72 -7.87 -25.03
CA ASN A 66 17.79 -6.41 -25.15
C ASN A 66 16.59 -5.69 -24.53
N SER A 67 15.51 -6.41 -24.17
CA SER A 67 14.34 -5.84 -23.51
C SER A 67 14.54 -5.75 -21.99
N VAL A 68 15.14 -6.81 -21.42
CA VAL A 68 15.54 -6.90 -20.02
C VAL A 68 16.98 -7.40 -19.96
N PRO A 69 17.96 -6.49 -20.01
CA PRO A 69 19.37 -6.86 -20.05
C PRO A 69 19.76 -7.86 -18.96
N PRO A 70 20.56 -8.91 -19.26
CA PRO A 70 21.02 -9.91 -18.29
C PRO A 70 21.70 -9.32 -17.05
N HIS A 71 22.20 -8.09 -17.17
CA HIS A 71 22.65 -7.26 -16.05
C HIS A 71 21.71 -7.32 -14.84
N TRP A 72 20.38 -7.23 -15.02
CA TRP A 72 19.43 -7.23 -13.92
C TRP A 72 19.36 -8.58 -13.21
N SER A 73 19.34 -9.68 -13.96
CA SER A 73 19.35 -11.03 -13.41
C SER A 73 20.67 -11.35 -12.71
N ARG A 74 21.81 -10.92 -13.27
CA ARG A 74 23.13 -11.05 -12.62
C ARG A 74 23.19 -10.29 -11.29
N ARG A 75 22.65 -9.06 -11.27
CA ARG A 75 22.55 -8.25 -10.05
C ARG A 75 21.67 -8.92 -8.99
N MET A 76 20.50 -9.41 -9.37
CA MET A 76 19.61 -10.15 -8.48
C MET A 76 20.28 -11.43 -7.93
N ALA A 77 20.95 -12.21 -8.79
CA ALA A 77 21.69 -13.40 -8.36
C ALA A 77 22.79 -13.07 -7.33
N ARG A 78 23.52 -11.96 -7.49
CA ARG A 78 24.50 -11.48 -6.49
C ARG A 78 23.85 -11.08 -5.17
N LEU A 79 22.71 -10.39 -5.21
CA LEU A 79 22.00 -10.03 -3.98
C LEU A 79 21.52 -11.28 -3.24
N LEU A 80 21.01 -12.27 -3.99
CA LEU A 80 20.51 -13.54 -3.44
C LEU A 80 21.61 -14.43 -2.88
N SER A 81 22.82 -14.41 -3.45
CA SER A 81 23.95 -15.18 -2.92
C SER A 81 24.37 -14.75 -1.52
N ASP A 82 24.02 -13.51 -1.13
CA ASP A 82 24.30 -12.98 0.20
C ASP A 82 23.15 -13.21 1.19
N VAL A 83 22.02 -13.76 0.75
CA VAL A 83 20.86 -14.02 1.62
C VAL A 83 21.00 -15.41 2.26
N PRO A 84 20.99 -15.53 3.62
CA PRO A 84 21.16 -16.80 4.31
C PRO A 84 20.17 -17.89 3.88
N GLY A 85 20.69 -19.08 3.59
CA GLY A 85 19.91 -20.28 3.27
C GLY A 85 19.21 -20.26 1.91
N VAL A 86 19.41 -19.23 1.07
CA VAL A 86 18.85 -19.25 -0.29
C VAL A 86 19.55 -20.31 -1.13
N ASP A 87 18.78 -21.23 -1.69
CA ASP A 87 19.26 -22.21 -2.68
C ASP A 87 19.09 -21.63 -4.09
N LEU A 88 20.11 -20.89 -4.53
CA LEU A 88 20.10 -20.14 -5.79
C LEU A 88 20.60 -21.00 -6.95
N VAL A 89 19.71 -21.22 -7.93
CA VAL A 89 20.06 -21.70 -9.26
C VAL A 89 20.01 -20.53 -10.23
N TRP A 90 21.16 -20.14 -10.79
CA TRP A 90 21.25 -19.11 -11.82
C TRP A 90 21.70 -19.70 -13.16
N SER A 91 21.02 -19.32 -14.24
CA SER A 91 21.36 -19.75 -15.60
C SER A 91 21.12 -18.63 -16.61
N GLU A 92 22.15 -18.31 -17.38
CA GLU A 92 22.08 -17.40 -18.52
C GLU A 92 22.20 -18.19 -19.82
N LEU A 93 21.19 -18.08 -20.70
CA LEU A 93 21.06 -18.91 -21.89
C LEU A 93 21.74 -18.25 -23.08
N ALA A 94 22.84 -18.85 -23.55
CA ALA A 94 23.65 -18.33 -24.64
C ALA A 94 22.82 -18.13 -25.93
N GLY A 95 22.93 -16.94 -26.53
CA GLY A 95 22.27 -16.56 -27.78
C GLY A 95 20.74 -16.39 -27.69
N LYS A 96 20.15 -16.48 -26.50
CA LYS A 96 18.71 -16.30 -26.31
C LYS A 96 18.40 -14.83 -26.01
N GLN A 97 17.29 -14.35 -26.59
CA GLN A 97 16.75 -13.00 -26.38
C GLN A 97 15.72 -13.01 -25.24
N HIS A 98 14.91 -11.93 -25.14
CA HIS A 98 13.84 -11.79 -24.15
C HIS A 98 12.84 -12.95 -24.14
N TRP A 99 12.46 -13.38 -25.34
CA TRP A 99 11.64 -14.57 -25.55
C TRP A 99 12.51 -15.66 -26.15
N TRP A 100 12.46 -16.85 -25.55
CA TRP A 100 13.07 -18.03 -26.13
C TRP A 100 12.07 -19.19 -26.16
N TRP A 101 12.27 -20.06 -27.13
CA TRP A 101 11.52 -21.28 -27.37
C TRP A 101 12.44 -22.47 -27.09
N ASP A 102 11.89 -23.50 -26.46
CA ASP A 102 12.59 -24.75 -26.17
C ASP A 102 12.55 -25.71 -27.38
N SER A 103 11.52 -25.57 -28.22
CA SER A 103 11.32 -26.29 -29.48
C SER A 103 11.72 -25.46 -30.69
N LYS A 104 11.62 -26.08 -31.88
CA LYS A 104 11.83 -25.40 -33.18
C LYS A 104 10.62 -24.58 -33.62
N GLU A 105 9.51 -24.64 -32.90
CA GLU A 105 8.28 -23.94 -33.24
C GLU A 105 8.11 -22.69 -32.37
N THR A 106 7.69 -21.59 -32.98
CA THR A 106 7.33 -20.37 -32.25
C THR A 106 6.11 -20.60 -31.38
N ASN A 107 6.10 -20.05 -30.15
CA ASN A 107 4.98 -20.09 -29.19
C ASN A 107 4.66 -21.44 -28.54
N ASP A 108 5.66 -22.30 -28.35
CA ASP A 108 5.55 -23.58 -27.60
C ASP A 108 5.39 -23.43 -26.08
N GLY A 109 4.99 -22.24 -25.61
CA GLY A 109 5.01 -21.84 -24.20
C GLY A 109 6.33 -21.19 -23.75
N GLY A 110 7.37 -21.22 -24.59
CA GLY A 110 8.59 -20.43 -24.44
C GLY A 110 9.28 -20.56 -23.08
N ALA A 111 9.78 -19.44 -22.56
CA ALA A 111 10.53 -19.35 -21.31
C ALA A 111 9.84 -19.99 -20.08
N VAL A 112 8.50 -20.05 -20.06
CA VAL A 112 7.72 -20.62 -18.93
C VAL A 112 7.64 -22.14 -19.02
N PHE A 113 7.68 -22.72 -20.23
CA PHE A 113 7.66 -24.17 -20.47
C PHE A 113 9.06 -24.77 -20.60
N ASP A 114 10.08 -23.94 -20.36
CA ASP A 114 11.48 -24.35 -20.29
C ASP A 114 11.65 -25.58 -19.36
N ARG A 115 12.42 -26.57 -19.82
CA ARG A 115 12.62 -27.83 -19.05
C ARG A 115 13.15 -27.56 -17.63
N ALA A 116 14.08 -26.61 -17.45
CA ALA A 116 14.64 -26.32 -16.13
C ALA A 116 13.61 -25.63 -15.22
N VAL A 117 12.78 -24.75 -15.77
CA VAL A 117 11.66 -24.11 -15.03
C VAL A 117 10.65 -25.16 -14.57
N ARG A 118 10.23 -26.07 -15.45
CA ARG A 118 9.32 -27.17 -15.10
C ARG A 118 9.90 -28.11 -14.04
N ASN A 119 11.16 -28.48 -14.19
CA ASN A 119 11.85 -29.32 -13.20
C ASN A 119 11.95 -28.63 -11.84
N PHE A 120 12.26 -27.34 -11.82
CA PHE A 120 12.30 -26.53 -10.60
C PHE A 120 10.94 -26.46 -9.91
N TYR A 121 9.87 -26.14 -10.66
CA TYR A 121 8.51 -26.14 -10.10
C TYR A 121 8.09 -27.51 -9.58
N LYS A 122 8.36 -28.57 -10.35
CA LYS A 122 8.08 -29.94 -9.94
C LYS A 122 8.81 -30.28 -8.64
N ALA A 123 10.10 -29.99 -8.54
CA ALA A 123 10.87 -30.21 -7.32
C ALA A 123 10.36 -29.37 -6.14
N ALA A 124 9.93 -28.13 -6.38
CA ALA A 124 9.37 -27.27 -5.33
C ALA A 124 8.01 -27.77 -4.82
N VAL A 125 7.15 -28.28 -5.70
CA VAL A 125 5.83 -28.84 -5.38
C VAL A 125 5.94 -30.22 -4.75
N ASP A 126 6.82 -31.08 -5.28
CA ASP A 126 7.02 -32.45 -4.80
C ASP A 126 7.89 -32.50 -3.53
N ALA A 127 8.55 -31.40 -3.15
CA ALA A 127 9.35 -31.33 -1.93
C ALA A 127 8.52 -31.84 -0.75
N PRO A 128 9.00 -32.86 -0.02
CA PRO A 128 8.20 -33.53 1.00
C PRO A 128 7.71 -32.51 2.01
N VAL A 129 6.39 -32.49 2.18
CA VAL A 129 5.75 -31.76 3.26
C VAL A 129 6.20 -32.43 4.55
N GLN A 130 6.92 -31.72 5.43
CA GLN A 130 7.16 -32.25 6.76
C GLN A 130 5.80 -32.56 7.42
N ALA A 131 5.58 -33.82 7.80
CA ALA A 131 4.29 -34.38 8.19
C ALA A 131 3.67 -33.68 9.42
N ASP A 132 4.48 -33.00 10.24
CA ASP A 132 4.05 -32.26 11.43
C ASP A 132 3.70 -30.80 11.15
N CYS A 133 3.66 -30.39 9.88
CA CYS A 133 3.23 -29.04 9.55
C CYS A 133 1.73 -28.94 9.36
N HIS A 134 1.02 -28.47 10.39
CA HIS A 134 -0.43 -28.27 10.45
C HIS A 134 -1.00 -27.18 9.50
N LEU A 135 -0.33 -26.88 8.39
CA LEU A 135 -0.62 -25.73 7.54
C LEU A 135 -0.53 -26.08 6.06
N GLY A 136 -1.57 -26.75 5.53
CA GLY A 136 -1.90 -26.67 4.10
C GLY A 136 -0.80 -27.03 3.10
N GLY A 137 0.24 -27.78 3.49
CA GLY A 137 1.02 -28.57 2.55
C GLY A 137 2.46 -28.17 2.23
N HIS A 138 3.10 -27.11 2.72
CA HIS A 138 4.52 -26.86 2.37
C HIS A 138 5.30 -26.08 3.45
N CYS A 139 5.83 -26.76 4.46
CA CYS A 139 6.81 -26.16 5.37
C CYS A 139 8.20 -26.62 5.00
N ARG A 140 8.99 -25.71 4.41
CA ARG A 140 10.44 -25.78 4.52
C ARG A 140 10.83 -25.26 5.90
N GLU A 141 11.91 -25.80 6.45
CA GLU A 141 12.50 -25.29 7.69
C GLU A 141 12.70 -23.78 7.56
N VAL A 142 12.06 -23.03 8.46
CA VAL A 142 12.30 -21.60 8.56
C VAL A 142 13.70 -21.46 9.14
N PRO A 143 14.61 -20.69 8.50
CA PRO A 143 15.95 -20.49 9.03
C PRO A 143 15.89 -19.99 10.49
N GLU A 144 16.85 -20.38 11.32
CA GLU A 144 16.96 -19.90 12.71
C GLU A 144 17.02 -18.37 12.79
N GLU A 145 17.57 -17.75 11.75
CA GLU A 145 17.54 -16.31 11.55
C GLU A 145 17.05 -15.97 10.15
N PHE A 146 16.08 -15.05 10.06
CA PHE A 146 15.70 -14.44 8.80
C PHE A 146 15.18 -13.01 8.97
N GLN A 147 15.10 -12.28 7.87
CA GLN A 147 14.63 -10.90 7.86
C GLN A 147 13.42 -10.74 6.95
N ILE A 148 12.35 -10.19 7.53
CA ILE A 148 11.15 -9.76 6.83
C ILE A 148 11.29 -8.27 6.50
N THR A 149 11.16 -7.93 5.23
CA THR A 149 11.22 -6.57 4.72
C THR A 149 9.93 -6.25 3.98
N SER A 150 9.30 -5.14 4.34
CA SER A 150 8.14 -4.60 3.63
C SER A 150 8.41 -3.15 3.23
N LEU A 151 8.00 -2.80 2.01
CA LEU A 151 7.93 -1.42 1.52
C LEU A 151 6.50 -0.87 1.58
N ASN A 152 5.53 -1.77 1.68
CA ASN A 152 4.12 -1.48 1.84
C ASN A 152 3.42 -2.70 2.48
N PRO A 153 2.76 -2.56 3.65
CA PRO A 153 2.02 -3.66 4.28
C PRO A 153 0.89 -4.23 3.40
N ALA A 154 0.32 -3.43 2.50
CA ALA A 154 -0.75 -3.86 1.60
C ALA A 154 -0.30 -4.93 0.60
N THR A 155 0.93 -4.82 0.08
CA THR A 155 1.46 -5.76 -0.91
C THR A 155 2.31 -6.87 -0.31
N HIS A 156 2.42 -6.93 1.03
CA HIS A 156 3.24 -7.90 1.74
C HIS A 156 2.43 -8.78 2.70
N HIS A 157 2.45 -10.09 2.48
CA HIS A 157 1.64 -11.06 3.22
C HIS A 157 2.28 -11.66 4.48
N GLY A 158 3.50 -11.25 4.81
CA GLY A 158 4.22 -11.83 5.96
C GLY A 158 4.96 -13.11 5.61
N ARG A 159 5.74 -13.61 6.57
CA ARG A 159 6.52 -14.82 6.46
C ARG A 159 6.72 -15.45 7.83
N GLY A 160 6.68 -16.79 7.91
CA GLY A 160 6.94 -17.52 9.15
C GLY A 160 5.93 -17.17 10.26
N GLY A 161 4.70 -16.83 9.91
CA GLY A 161 3.69 -16.37 10.88
C GLY A 161 3.90 -14.95 11.39
N VAL A 162 4.83 -14.16 10.84
CA VAL A 162 5.03 -12.76 11.21
C VAL A 162 4.67 -11.87 10.02
N ARG A 163 3.88 -10.82 10.25
CA ARG A 163 3.44 -9.88 9.21
C ARG A 163 3.48 -8.44 9.71
N ILE A 164 4.16 -7.55 8.98
CA ILE A 164 4.09 -6.11 9.22
C ILE A 164 2.69 -5.63 8.82
N LEU A 165 1.96 -5.00 9.73
CA LEU A 165 0.60 -4.49 9.50
C LEU A 165 0.58 -2.97 9.29
N GLN A 166 1.50 -2.25 9.94
CA GLN A 166 1.60 -0.80 9.85
C GLN A 166 3.05 -0.35 10.06
N MET A 167 3.49 0.66 9.33
CA MET A 167 4.81 1.30 9.46
C MET A 167 4.71 2.60 10.27
N ARG A 168 5.81 2.99 10.92
CA ARG A 168 5.89 4.28 11.66
C ARG A 168 5.96 5.47 10.70
N SER A 169 6.82 5.34 9.70
CA SER A 169 7.02 6.28 8.61
C SER A 169 6.61 5.57 7.31
N ARG A 170 5.53 6.06 6.72
CA ARG A 170 5.01 5.59 5.43
C ARG A 170 6.04 5.79 4.33
N LEU A 171 5.90 4.98 3.26
CA LEU A 171 6.76 5.04 2.08
C LEU A 171 8.26 4.84 2.41
N GLN A 172 8.56 4.23 3.56
CA GLN A 172 9.91 3.86 3.96
C GLN A 172 9.98 2.38 4.26
N ARG A 173 11.17 1.80 4.08
CA ARG A 173 11.40 0.39 4.32
C ARG A 173 11.18 0.04 5.80
N ALA A 174 10.32 -0.93 6.05
CA ALA A 174 10.10 -1.54 7.36
C ALA A 174 10.73 -2.94 7.41
N VAL A 175 11.33 -3.28 8.54
CA VAL A 175 12.10 -4.50 8.72
C VAL A 175 11.74 -5.17 10.05
N VAL A 176 11.61 -6.49 10.03
CA VAL A 176 11.56 -7.35 11.22
C VAL A 176 12.64 -8.42 11.06
N ARG A 177 13.65 -8.40 11.92
CA ARG A 177 14.61 -9.49 12.05
C ARG A 177 14.04 -10.50 13.04
N VAL A 178 13.96 -11.75 12.61
CA VAL A 178 13.40 -12.87 13.36
C VAL A 178 14.55 -13.78 13.76
N LEU A 179 14.67 -14.04 15.06
CA LEU A 179 15.71 -14.88 15.66
C LEU A 179 15.03 -15.94 16.52
N LEU A 180 15.29 -17.19 16.22
CA LEU A 180 14.81 -18.34 16.97
C LEU A 180 15.84 -18.64 18.08
N SER A 181 15.47 -18.46 19.36
CA SER A 181 16.38 -18.68 20.50
C SER A 181 16.84 -20.14 20.56
N GLY A 182 18.11 -20.33 20.22
CA GLY A 182 18.84 -21.59 20.07
C GLY A 182 20.22 -21.32 19.44
N ALA A 183 20.34 -20.25 18.65
CA ALA A 183 21.61 -19.70 18.19
C ALA A 183 22.37 -19.01 19.35
N GLU A 184 23.52 -19.56 19.73
CA GLU A 184 24.26 -19.31 20.98
C GLU A 184 24.80 -17.87 21.20
N ASP A 185 24.71 -16.97 20.22
CA ASP A 185 25.57 -15.77 20.18
C ASP A 185 24.93 -14.44 20.62
N ASP A 186 23.66 -14.39 21.00
CA ASP A 186 23.02 -13.11 21.33
C ASP A 186 23.14 -12.78 22.83
N ALA A 187 24.10 -11.93 23.20
CA ALA A 187 24.30 -11.42 24.56
C ALA A 187 23.03 -10.75 25.16
N ALA A 188 22.10 -10.30 24.32
CA ALA A 188 20.80 -9.79 24.77
C ALA A 188 19.85 -10.89 25.28
N ALA A 189 19.99 -12.13 24.81
CA ALA A 189 19.23 -13.28 25.30
C ALA A 189 19.75 -13.80 26.64
N GLN A 190 21.02 -13.54 26.98
CA GLN A 190 21.66 -13.99 28.22
C GLN A 190 21.18 -13.28 29.50
N HIS A 191 20.25 -12.32 29.40
CA HIS A 191 19.73 -11.56 30.56
C HIS A 191 18.30 -11.93 30.98
N VAL A 192 17.69 -12.98 30.41
CA VAL A 192 16.48 -13.55 30.99
C VAL A 192 16.88 -14.57 32.06
N GLU A 193 17.33 -14.09 33.21
CA GLU A 193 17.68 -14.94 34.36
C GLU A 193 16.53 -15.90 34.70
N GLY A 194 16.76 -17.20 34.53
CA GLY A 194 15.89 -18.27 35.05
C GLY A 194 14.93 -18.95 34.06
N SER A 195 14.87 -18.56 32.78
CA SER A 195 14.08 -19.28 31.77
C SER A 195 14.97 -20.14 30.87
N GLN A 196 14.88 -21.47 30.99
CA GLN A 196 15.58 -22.42 30.10
C GLN A 196 14.88 -22.64 28.74
N LEU A 197 13.84 -21.88 28.42
CA LEU A 197 12.96 -22.16 27.27
C LEU A 197 13.29 -21.27 26.06
N PRO A 198 13.07 -21.79 24.83
CA PRO A 198 13.31 -21.03 23.61
C PRO A 198 12.37 -19.82 23.53
N ALA A 199 12.95 -18.62 23.45
CA ALA A 199 12.24 -17.39 23.14
C ALA A 199 12.25 -17.10 21.63
N LEU A 200 11.17 -16.54 21.10
CA LEU A 200 11.21 -15.90 19.78
C LEU A 200 11.69 -14.46 19.98
N VAL A 201 12.77 -14.05 19.33
CA VAL A 201 13.25 -12.67 19.40
C VAL A 201 12.97 -11.97 18.08
N LEU A 202 12.22 -10.88 18.15
CA LEU A 202 11.87 -10.03 17.03
C LEU A 202 12.49 -8.65 17.25
N ARG A 203 13.25 -8.17 16.26
CA ARG A 203 13.79 -6.81 16.26
C ARG A 203 13.20 -6.03 15.10
N THR A 204 12.63 -4.87 15.38
CA THR A 204 11.90 -4.09 14.38
C THR A 204 12.61 -2.79 14.02
N ARG A 205 12.41 -2.35 12.78
CA ARG A 205 12.76 -1.01 12.31
C ARG A 205 11.61 -0.48 11.46
N ASN A 206 11.14 0.72 11.78
CA ASN A 206 10.02 1.37 11.10
C ASN A 206 8.70 0.54 11.14
N VAL A 207 8.48 -0.26 12.18
CA VAL A 207 7.23 -1.01 12.37
C VAL A 207 6.42 -0.35 13.49
N ALA A 208 5.15 -0.07 13.23
CA ALA A 208 4.21 0.47 14.23
C ALA A 208 3.24 -0.62 14.72
N ARG A 209 2.88 -1.56 13.84
CA ARG A 209 1.98 -2.68 14.15
C ARG A 209 2.46 -3.96 13.47
N LEU A 210 2.44 -5.05 14.22
CA LEU A 210 2.94 -6.36 13.81
C LEU A 210 1.91 -7.45 14.12
N GLY A 211 1.57 -8.27 13.14
CA GLY A 211 0.75 -9.46 13.33
C GLY A 211 1.66 -10.67 13.55
N VAL A 212 1.32 -11.48 14.55
CA VAL A 212 2.03 -12.70 14.91
C VAL A 212 1.04 -13.86 15.01
N GLN A 213 1.21 -14.86 14.16
CA GLN A 213 0.40 -16.08 14.15
C GLN A 213 1.07 -17.14 15.03
N TRP A 214 0.75 -17.10 16.32
CA TRP A 214 1.42 -17.90 17.36
C TRP A 214 1.54 -19.39 17.04
N ARG A 215 0.45 -19.99 16.56
CA ARG A 215 0.41 -21.43 16.19
C ARG A 215 1.41 -21.80 15.10
N ARG A 216 1.68 -20.88 14.15
CA ARG A 216 2.66 -21.12 13.08
C ARG A 216 4.09 -21.10 13.60
N LEU A 217 4.34 -20.33 14.64
CA LEU A 217 5.65 -20.22 15.27
C LEU A 217 5.92 -21.39 16.23
N GLN A 218 4.88 -21.95 16.84
CA GLN A 218 5.02 -23.12 17.73
C GLN A 218 5.49 -24.38 17.00
N GLY A 219 5.12 -24.61 15.74
CA GLY A 219 5.53 -25.82 15.02
C GLY A 219 7.05 -26.03 15.00
N PRO A 220 7.83 -25.08 14.44
CA PRO A 220 9.29 -25.19 14.39
C PRO A 220 9.99 -25.07 15.77
N LEU A 221 9.34 -24.46 16.77
CA LEU A 221 9.97 -24.07 18.04
C LEU A 221 9.52 -24.90 19.25
N GLY A 222 8.56 -25.81 19.07
CA GLY A 222 7.88 -26.49 20.17
C GLY A 222 7.00 -25.53 20.98
N ASP A 223 6.98 -25.74 22.31
CA ASP A 223 6.23 -24.90 23.24
C ASP A 223 6.86 -23.50 23.37
N LEU A 224 6.61 -22.64 22.38
CA LEU A 224 6.94 -21.22 22.45
C LEU A 224 6.19 -20.61 23.65
N ARG A 225 6.94 -20.16 24.66
CA ARG A 225 6.37 -19.50 25.86
C ARG A 225 6.55 -17.99 25.87
N ASP A 226 7.64 -17.51 25.28
CA ASP A 226 8.04 -16.11 25.35
C ASP A 226 8.32 -15.52 23.96
N LEU A 227 7.84 -14.29 23.78
CA LEU A 227 8.17 -13.43 22.66
C LEU A 227 8.89 -12.18 23.19
N LEU A 228 10.11 -11.95 22.71
CA LEU A 228 10.85 -10.72 22.98
C LEU A 228 10.80 -9.84 21.74
N LEU A 229 10.11 -8.71 21.81
CA LEU A 229 9.96 -7.77 20.71
C LEU A 229 10.63 -6.44 21.10
N ASP A 230 11.75 -6.10 20.46
CA ASP A 230 12.59 -4.93 20.79
C ASP A 230 12.90 -4.81 22.30
N ALA A 231 13.34 -5.92 22.91
CA ALA A 231 13.58 -6.07 24.35
C ALA A 231 12.34 -5.98 25.25
N THR A 232 11.14 -5.80 24.69
CA THR A 232 9.88 -5.93 25.43
C THR A 232 9.45 -7.38 25.45
N ARG A 233 9.28 -7.95 26.66
CA ARG A 233 8.67 -9.27 26.81
C ARG A 233 7.17 -9.17 26.61
N VAL A 234 6.67 -9.83 25.57
CA VAL A 234 5.25 -9.99 25.30
C VAL A 234 4.87 -11.40 25.71
N THR A 235 4.20 -11.54 26.85
CA THR A 235 3.60 -12.81 27.24
C THR A 235 2.28 -12.93 26.50
N PRO A 236 2.11 -13.91 25.59
CA PRO A 236 0.81 -14.14 24.99
C PRO A 236 -0.14 -14.52 26.11
N MET A 237 -1.26 -13.80 26.24
CA MET A 237 -2.35 -14.33 27.04
C MET A 237 -2.80 -15.62 26.37
N LEU A 238 -2.57 -16.75 27.04
CA LEU A 238 -3.01 -18.06 26.56
C LEU A 238 -4.50 -17.96 26.21
N ARG A 239 -4.85 -18.33 24.97
CA ARG A 239 -6.23 -18.31 24.49
C ARG A 239 -7.15 -19.04 25.46
N GLY A 240 -8.28 -18.43 25.78
CA GLY A 240 -9.30 -18.99 26.66
C GLY A 240 -9.81 -18.04 27.74
N ALA A 241 -9.11 -16.92 27.97
CA ALA A 241 -9.67 -15.84 28.78
C ALA A 241 -10.83 -15.17 28.01
N PRO A 242 -12.05 -15.11 28.57
CA PRO A 242 -13.15 -14.36 27.97
C PRO A 242 -12.72 -12.92 27.70
N GLY A 243 -12.87 -12.45 26.46
CA GLY A 243 -12.53 -11.08 26.06
C GLY A 243 -11.14 -10.85 25.46
N THR A 244 -10.38 -11.90 25.13
CA THR A 244 -9.16 -11.71 24.31
C THR A 244 -9.52 -11.12 22.93
N PRO A 245 -8.96 -9.95 22.54
CA PRO A 245 -9.24 -9.34 21.25
C PRO A 245 -8.90 -10.29 20.10
N ARG A 246 -9.78 -10.33 19.09
CA ARG A 246 -9.47 -10.98 17.81
C ARG A 246 -8.49 -10.09 17.04
N GLY A 247 -7.46 -10.68 16.44
CA GLY A 247 -6.57 -9.95 15.54
C GLY A 247 -7.27 -9.57 14.23
N SER A 248 -6.78 -8.51 13.58
CA SER A 248 -7.28 -7.98 12.30
C SER A 248 -7.24 -8.99 11.15
N LEU A 249 -6.40 -10.02 11.27
CA LEU A 249 -6.19 -11.07 10.26
C LEU A 249 -6.92 -12.38 10.59
N GLY A 250 -7.82 -12.36 11.58
CA GLY A 250 -8.62 -13.50 12.00
C GLY A 250 -8.19 -14.10 13.35
N GLU A 251 -8.89 -15.16 13.76
CA GLU A 251 -8.81 -15.73 15.13
C GLU A 251 -7.43 -16.28 15.52
N ASP A 252 -6.54 -16.44 14.55
CA ASP A 252 -5.20 -16.99 14.78
C ASP A 252 -4.07 -15.99 14.99
N TRP A 253 -4.35 -14.70 14.78
CA TRP A 253 -3.36 -13.64 14.82
C TRP A 253 -3.41 -12.84 16.11
N LEU A 254 -2.23 -12.60 16.67
CA LEU A 254 -2.00 -11.64 17.73
C LEU A 254 -1.42 -10.36 17.12
N ASP A 255 -2.15 -9.26 17.24
CA ASP A 255 -1.68 -7.98 16.75
C ASP A 255 -0.99 -7.23 17.89
N LEU A 256 0.24 -6.82 17.62
CA LEU A 256 1.12 -6.11 18.54
C LEU A 256 1.32 -4.69 18.05
N CYS A 257 1.17 -3.73 18.95
CA CYS A 257 1.24 -2.31 18.66
C CYS A 257 2.42 -1.69 19.44
N LEU A 258 3.16 -0.83 18.76
CA LEU A 258 4.20 -0.01 19.37
C LEU A 258 3.53 1.16 20.09
N MET A 259 3.60 1.15 21.42
CA MET A 259 3.06 2.20 22.29
C MET A 259 4.03 3.39 22.30
N GLU A 260 3.53 4.55 21.89
CA GLU A 260 4.28 5.81 22.01
C GLU A 260 3.96 6.47 23.36
N GLY A 261 5.00 6.73 24.14
CA GLY A 261 4.95 7.45 25.42
C GLY A 261 6.30 8.09 25.72
N SER A 262 6.43 8.77 26.86
CA SER A 262 7.68 9.42 27.29
C SER A 262 8.81 8.44 27.66
N GLY A 263 8.54 7.14 27.66
CA GLY A 263 9.50 6.08 27.99
C GLY A 263 10.11 5.41 26.75
N PRO A 264 10.95 4.37 26.97
CA PRO A 264 11.41 3.51 25.88
C PRO A 264 10.21 2.90 25.16
N ALA A 265 10.32 2.76 23.84
CA ALA A 265 9.25 2.21 23.02
C ALA A 265 8.88 0.81 23.52
N ALA A 266 7.62 0.63 23.90
CA ALA A 266 7.12 -0.62 24.49
C ALA A 266 6.09 -1.24 23.55
N TRP A 267 6.16 -2.56 23.40
CA TRP A 267 5.17 -3.33 22.63
C TRP A 267 4.09 -3.89 23.53
N ALA A 268 2.84 -3.79 23.08
CA ALA A 268 1.69 -4.39 23.76
C ALA A 268 0.77 -5.05 22.74
N VAL A 269 -0.13 -5.92 23.22
CA VAL A 269 -1.26 -6.38 22.40
C VAL A 269 -2.08 -5.16 22.03
N CYS A 270 -2.38 -4.99 20.75
CA CYS A 270 -3.23 -3.91 20.28
C CYS A 270 -4.59 -3.97 21.00
N GLY A 271 -5.17 -2.80 21.27
CA GLY A 271 -6.56 -2.72 21.73
C GLY A 271 -7.53 -3.31 20.70
N PRO A 272 -8.84 -3.37 21.02
CA PRO A 272 -9.83 -3.70 20.00
C PRO A 272 -9.59 -2.83 18.78
N ASP A 273 -9.64 -3.48 17.62
CA ASP A 273 -9.39 -2.84 16.35
C ASP A 273 -10.33 -1.64 16.20
N ASN A 274 -9.77 -0.45 16.21
CA ASN A 274 -10.50 0.70 15.69
C ASN A 274 -10.49 0.51 14.18
N ASP A 275 -11.65 0.21 13.59
CA ASP A 275 -11.81 -0.02 12.14
C ASP A 275 -11.32 1.14 11.27
N LEU A 276 -11.06 2.26 11.93
CA LEU A 276 -10.55 3.47 11.35
C LEU A 276 -9.01 3.53 11.29
N ILE A 277 -8.28 2.64 11.98
CA ILE A 277 -6.82 2.55 11.86
C ILE A 277 -6.46 1.97 10.50
N ARG A 278 -5.44 2.52 9.82
CA ARG A 278 -4.95 1.92 8.58
C ARG A 278 -4.43 0.51 8.83
N GLY A 279 -5.09 -0.45 8.21
CA GLY A 279 -4.68 -1.84 8.15
C GLY A 279 -3.91 -2.14 6.88
N VAL A 280 -3.65 -3.43 6.66
CA VAL A 280 -3.00 -3.92 5.43
C VAL A 280 -3.83 -3.59 4.19
N ASP A 281 -5.17 -3.67 4.28
CA ASP A 281 -6.05 -3.43 3.12
C ASP A 281 -6.36 -1.94 2.90
N THR A 282 -5.95 -1.08 3.85
CA THR A 282 -6.18 0.38 3.79
C THR A 282 -4.90 1.19 3.84
N TYR A 283 -3.75 0.53 3.60
CA TYR A 283 -2.47 1.20 3.41
C TYR A 283 -2.41 1.80 2.00
N GLY A 284 -1.79 2.96 1.84
CA GLY A 284 -1.55 3.53 0.52
C GLY A 284 -0.40 2.84 -0.21
N PRO A 285 0.08 3.37 -1.35
CA PRO A 285 -0.27 4.66 -1.94
C PRO A 285 -1.64 4.67 -2.63
N ALA A 286 -2.05 5.80 -3.23
CA ALA A 286 -3.38 5.98 -3.83
C ALA A 286 -3.83 4.87 -4.79
N ARG A 287 -2.89 4.23 -5.50
CA ARG A 287 -3.19 3.11 -6.41
C ARG A 287 -3.92 1.94 -5.77
N GLN A 288 -3.83 1.78 -4.44
CA GLN A 288 -4.47 0.68 -3.71
C GLN A 288 -5.99 0.72 -3.86
N VAL A 289 -6.58 1.90 -4.08
CA VAL A 289 -8.02 2.07 -4.37
C VAL A 289 -8.44 1.28 -5.60
N VAL A 290 -7.61 1.28 -6.64
CA VAL A 290 -7.95 0.67 -7.93
C VAL A 290 -7.41 -0.77 -8.08
N GLN A 291 -6.82 -1.34 -7.03
CA GLN A 291 -6.42 -2.77 -6.99
C GLN A 291 -7.56 -3.71 -6.61
N ALA A 292 -8.69 -3.18 -6.17
CA ALA A 292 -9.93 -3.91 -5.94
C ALA A 292 -11.06 -3.24 -6.75
N PRO A 293 -12.18 -3.94 -6.99
CA PRO A 293 -13.36 -3.31 -7.57
C PRO A 293 -13.75 -2.05 -6.82
N PHE A 294 -14.01 -0.96 -7.52
CA PHE A 294 -14.32 0.34 -6.93
C PHE A 294 -15.39 1.08 -7.72
N ALA A 295 -16.05 2.04 -7.07
CA ALA A 295 -16.98 2.96 -7.72
C ALA A 295 -16.44 4.39 -7.65
N VAL A 296 -16.76 5.20 -8.66
CA VAL A 296 -16.54 6.64 -8.64
C VAL A 296 -17.86 7.32 -8.26
N VAL A 297 -17.88 8.00 -7.13
CA VAL A 297 -19.04 8.70 -6.58
C VAL A 297 -18.90 10.19 -6.87
N ALA A 298 -19.73 10.68 -7.79
CA ALA A 298 -19.84 12.08 -8.14
C ALA A 298 -20.84 12.78 -7.21
N GLY A 299 -20.46 13.94 -6.66
CA GLY A 299 -21.38 14.76 -5.87
C GLY A 299 -22.54 15.28 -6.72
N GLY A 300 -23.78 14.93 -6.34
CA GLY A 300 -24.99 15.09 -7.16
C GLY A 300 -25.68 16.46 -7.08
N GLY A 301 -25.11 17.45 -6.41
CA GLY A 301 -25.59 18.84 -6.48
C GLY A 301 -26.96 19.11 -5.85
N GLU A 302 -27.60 18.14 -5.19
CA GLU A 302 -28.96 18.27 -4.60
C GLU A 302 -29.12 19.44 -3.61
N ALA A 303 -28.02 20.07 -3.17
CA ALA A 303 -28.04 21.11 -2.15
C ALA A 303 -28.32 22.54 -2.65
N ALA A 304 -28.40 22.82 -3.96
CA ALA A 304 -28.55 24.21 -4.39
C ALA A 304 -29.40 24.35 -5.66
N GLY A 305 -30.57 24.95 -5.51
CA GLY A 305 -31.40 25.44 -6.61
C GLY A 305 -30.82 26.69 -7.30
N ASP A 306 -29.50 26.79 -7.38
CA ASP A 306 -28.75 27.91 -7.94
C ASP A 306 -27.90 27.42 -9.13
N ASP A 307 -27.80 28.19 -10.21
CA ASP A 307 -27.05 27.87 -11.45
C ASP A 307 -25.58 27.45 -11.18
N VAL A 308 -24.97 27.98 -10.12
CA VAL A 308 -23.59 27.66 -9.70
C VAL A 308 -23.43 26.18 -9.31
N ALA A 309 -24.48 25.58 -8.77
CA ALA A 309 -24.46 24.17 -8.37
C ALA A 309 -24.54 23.23 -9.58
N GLU A 310 -25.27 23.63 -10.62
CA GLU A 310 -25.38 22.87 -11.87
C GLU A 310 -24.03 22.81 -12.61
N SER A 311 -23.34 23.94 -12.73
CA SER A 311 -22.00 24.00 -13.34
C SER A 311 -21.00 23.09 -12.61
N ALA A 312 -20.94 23.18 -11.28
CA ALA A 312 -20.02 22.36 -10.51
C ALA A 312 -20.39 20.87 -10.52
N ALA A 313 -21.68 20.52 -10.50
CA ALA A 313 -22.13 19.14 -10.64
C ALA A 313 -21.72 18.57 -12.01
N SER A 314 -21.84 19.37 -13.07
CA SER A 314 -21.36 19.02 -14.41
C SER A 314 -19.84 18.78 -14.43
N ALA A 315 -19.05 19.67 -13.81
CA ALA A 315 -17.60 19.52 -13.71
C ALA A 315 -17.19 18.27 -12.90
N VAL A 316 -17.86 18.00 -11.78
CA VAL A 316 -17.63 16.80 -10.95
C VAL A 316 -17.98 15.52 -11.71
N MET A 317 -19.11 15.51 -12.42
CA MET A 317 -19.50 14.37 -13.25
C MET A 317 -18.51 14.15 -14.39
N ALA A 318 -18.07 15.21 -15.07
CA ALA A 318 -17.07 15.13 -16.13
C ALA A 318 -15.73 14.56 -15.60
N ALA A 319 -15.28 15.02 -14.43
CA ALA A 319 -14.10 14.50 -13.76
C ALA A 319 -14.25 13.00 -13.39
N ALA A 320 -15.41 12.60 -12.85
CA ALA A 320 -15.69 11.21 -12.51
C ALA A 320 -15.69 10.30 -13.74
N VAL A 321 -16.36 10.71 -14.83
CA VAL A 321 -16.38 9.99 -16.11
C VAL A 321 -14.98 9.92 -16.71
N TYR A 322 -14.21 11.01 -16.66
CA TYR A 322 -12.83 11.04 -17.13
C TYR A 322 -11.97 10.00 -16.39
N MET A 323 -12.08 9.93 -15.06
CA MET A 323 -11.37 8.93 -14.27
C MET A 323 -11.77 7.50 -14.61
N ALA A 324 -13.08 7.22 -14.72
CA ALA A 324 -13.58 5.89 -15.06
C ALA A 324 -13.14 5.45 -16.46
N ASN A 325 -13.21 6.34 -17.45
CA ASN A 325 -12.73 6.08 -18.81
C ASN A 325 -11.22 5.90 -18.86
N GLY A 326 -10.45 6.72 -18.12
CA GLY A 326 -9.01 6.57 -18.00
C GLY A 326 -8.62 5.23 -17.37
N HIS A 327 -9.40 4.76 -16.38
CA HIS A 327 -9.20 3.44 -15.79
C HIS A 327 -9.47 2.33 -16.83
N PHE A 328 -10.61 2.39 -17.52
CA PHE A 328 -10.96 1.44 -18.59
C PHE A 328 -9.91 1.41 -19.69
N ALA A 329 -9.43 2.57 -20.16
CA ALA A 329 -8.42 2.66 -21.20
C ALA A 329 -7.08 2.02 -20.81
N ALA A 330 -6.76 1.97 -19.51
CA ALA A 330 -5.48 1.49 -19.03
C ALA A 330 -5.44 0.02 -18.63
N VAL A 331 -6.55 -0.52 -18.10
CA VAL A 331 -6.59 -1.89 -17.57
C VAL A 331 -7.80 -2.71 -18.04
N GLU A 332 -8.60 -2.17 -18.96
CA GLU A 332 -9.78 -2.83 -19.56
C GLU A 332 -10.85 -3.28 -18.55
N THR A 333 -10.86 -2.69 -17.35
CA THR A 333 -11.88 -2.90 -16.32
C THR A 333 -12.74 -1.64 -16.15
N THR A 334 -14.01 -1.83 -15.81
CA THR A 334 -14.95 -0.72 -15.63
C THR A 334 -15.06 -0.31 -14.17
N ALA A 335 -15.14 1.00 -13.95
CA ALA A 335 -15.48 1.58 -12.65
C ALA A 335 -16.85 2.29 -12.80
N PRO A 336 -17.92 1.82 -12.15
CA PRO A 336 -19.21 2.48 -12.22
C PRO A 336 -19.11 3.91 -11.68
N VAL A 337 -19.67 4.86 -12.43
CA VAL A 337 -19.87 6.23 -11.98
C VAL A 337 -21.29 6.33 -11.43
N ILE A 338 -21.41 6.71 -10.17
CA ILE A 338 -22.69 6.89 -9.48
C ILE A 338 -22.78 8.28 -8.87
N LEU A 339 -24.00 8.74 -8.59
CA LEU A 339 -24.23 9.91 -7.76
C LEU A 339 -24.11 9.52 -6.29
N ASP A 340 -23.72 10.48 -5.44
CA ASP A 340 -23.66 10.34 -3.98
C ASP A 340 -25.01 10.07 -3.30
N THR A 341 -26.11 10.18 -4.04
CA THR A 341 -27.48 9.83 -3.63
C THR A 341 -27.87 8.40 -3.97
N MET A 342 -27.08 7.72 -4.81
CA MET A 342 -27.31 6.33 -5.19
C MET A 342 -26.55 5.37 -4.27
N PRO A 343 -27.10 4.18 -3.98
CA PRO A 343 -26.39 3.18 -3.20
C PRO A 343 -25.12 2.73 -3.93
N LEU A 344 -24.06 2.43 -3.16
CA LEU A 344 -22.86 1.83 -3.72
C LEU A 344 -23.19 0.48 -4.37
N PRO A 345 -22.61 0.17 -5.55
CA PRO A 345 -22.70 -1.16 -6.12
C PRO A 345 -22.14 -2.20 -5.13
N SER A 346 -22.85 -3.30 -4.93
CA SER A 346 -22.44 -4.38 -4.00
C SER A 346 -21.06 -4.98 -4.30
N GLN A 347 -20.61 -4.86 -5.56
CA GLN A 347 -19.29 -5.29 -5.99
C GLN A 347 -18.17 -4.29 -5.64
N ALA A 348 -18.48 -3.02 -5.36
CA ALA A 348 -17.48 -1.99 -5.08
C ALA A 348 -16.93 -2.17 -3.66
N ARG A 349 -15.66 -2.54 -3.57
CA ARG A 349 -14.92 -2.63 -2.31
C ARG A 349 -14.28 -1.30 -1.91
N ASN A 350 -13.86 -0.52 -2.90
CA ASN A 350 -13.26 0.80 -2.68
C ASN A 350 -14.09 1.89 -3.35
N THR A 351 -13.81 3.15 -3.00
CA THR A 351 -14.52 4.30 -3.57
C THR A 351 -13.56 5.42 -3.95
N VAL A 352 -13.89 6.11 -5.03
CA VAL A 352 -13.33 7.42 -5.36
C VAL A 352 -14.43 8.44 -5.20
N LEU A 353 -14.23 9.45 -4.35
CA LEU A 353 -15.22 10.46 -4.05
C LEU A 353 -14.78 11.76 -4.71
N VAL A 354 -15.52 12.17 -5.73
CA VAL A 354 -15.20 13.36 -6.53
C VAL A 354 -16.10 14.51 -6.11
N GLY A 355 -15.52 15.68 -5.88
CA GLY A 355 -16.28 16.85 -5.46
C GLY A 355 -15.58 18.18 -5.73
N VAL A 356 -16.34 19.26 -5.58
CA VAL A 356 -15.80 20.62 -5.51
C VAL A 356 -16.19 21.19 -4.15
N GLY A 357 -15.22 21.76 -3.44
CA GLY A 357 -15.44 22.50 -2.20
C GLY A 357 -15.66 23.97 -2.53
N PHE A 358 -16.87 24.48 -2.29
CA PHE A 358 -17.14 25.90 -2.50
C PHE A 358 -16.58 26.71 -1.33
N GLY A 359 -15.55 27.51 -1.61
CA GLY A 359 -14.91 28.43 -0.66
C GLY A 359 -15.75 29.66 -0.28
N ASN A 360 -17.07 29.55 -0.16
CA ASN A 360 -17.91 30.67 0.27
C ASN A 360 -18.13 30.62 1.79
N GLN A 361 -17.48 31.57 2.49
CA GLN A 361 -17.67 32.26 3.80
C GLN A 361 -18.71 31.76 4.84
N SER A 362 -19.30 30.58 4.68
CA SER A 362 -20.21 30.00 5.67
C SER A 362 -19.38 29.12 6.59
N SER A 363 -19.50 29.37 7.88
CA SER A 363 -18.72 28.78 8.98
C SER A 363 -18.81 27.24 9.11
N ASN A 364 -19.40 26.54 8.14
CA ASN A 364 -19.51 25.09 8.06
C ASN A 364 -18.95 24.59 6.72
N ALA A 365 -17.63 24.65 6.55
CA ALA A 365 -16.95 24.23 5.32
C ALA A 365 -17.02 22.71 5.02
N ALA A 366 -17.51 21.87 5.95
CA ALA A 366 -17.93 20.52 5.60
C ALA A 366 -19.24 20.53 4.79
N ALA A 367 -20.16 21.47 5.05
CA ALA A 367 -21.44 21.59 4.34
C ALA A 367 -21.30 22.13 2.91
N SER A 368 -20.15 22.74 2.55
CA SER A 368 -19.92 23.31 1.21
C SER A 368 -19.36 22.31 0.19
N LEU A 369 -19.14 21.05 0.58
CA LEU A 369 -18.83 19.99 -0.37
C LEU A 369 -20.10 19.56 -1.07
N ASN A 370 -20.09 19.48 -2.40
CA ASN A 370 -21.22 18.98 -3.17
C ASN A 370 -21.39 17.45 -3.16
N ASN A 371 -20.58 16.73 -2.38
CA ASN A 371 -20.60 15.27 -2.26
C ASN A 371 -20.92 14.85 -0.81
N ALA A 372 -22.15 14.39 -0.57
CA ALA A 372 -22.66 13.99 0.75
C ALA A 372 -21.88 12.82 1.37
N VAL A 373 -21.51 11.86 0.53
CA VAL A 373 -20.67 10.74 0.90
C VAL A 373 -19.29 11.24 1.36
N ALA A 374 -18.66 12.14 0.62
CA ALA A 374 -17.36 12.71 1.00
C ALA A 374 -17.42 13.45 2.33
N ARG A 375 -18.52 14.17 2.62
CA ARG A 375 -18.73 14.82 3.93
C ARG A 375 -18.73 13.81 5.08
N LYS A 376 -19.42 12.68 4.89
CA LYS A 376 -19.48 11.60 5.89
C LYS A 376 -18.10 10.99 6.12
N VAL A 377 -17.40 10.66 5.03
CA VAL A 377 -16.04 10.13 5.08
C VAL A 377 -15.09 11.09 5.81
N LEU A 378 -15.13 12.38 5.48
CA LEU A 378 -14.30 13.39 6.14
C LEU A 378 -14.63 13.55 7.64
N ALA A 379 -15.90 13.45 8.02
CA ALA A 379 -16.30 13.49 9.43
C ALA A 379 -15.76 12.28 10.21
N GLU A 380 -15.82 11.08 9.62
CA GLU A 380 -15.19 9.87 10.18
C GLU A 380 -13.67 10.06 10.32
N TRP A 381 -13.03 10.62 9.29
CA TRP A 381 -11.59 10.88 9.25
C TRP A 381 -11.13 11.90 10.30
N ALA A 382 -11.94 12.92 10.56
CA ALA A 382 -11.67 13.88 11.63
C ALA A 382 -11.68 13.17 13.02
N GLY A 383 -12.60 12.22 13.22
CA GLY A 383 -12.62 11.37 14.40
C GLY A 383 -11.36 10.50 14.53
N MET A 384 -10.81 10.01 13.41
CA MET A 384 -9.58 9.20 13.41
C MET A 384 -8.35 9.97 13.84
N ALA A 385 -8.16 11.17 13.30
CA ALA A 385 -6.99 11.98 13.58
C ALA A 385 -6.87 12.29 15.08
N ALA A 386 -8.00 12.39 15.78
CA ALA A 386 -8.03 12.53 17.23
C ALA A 386 -7.61 11.25 17.97
N ALA A 387 -7.86 10.07 17.40
CA ALA A 387 -7.57 8.77 18.01
C ALA A 387 -6.15 8.24 17.72
N GLU A 388 -5.62 8.43 16.52
CA GLU A 388 -4.31 7.90 16.09
C GLU A 388 -3.13 8.87 16.33
N GLY A 389 -3.41 10.11 16.74
CA GLY A 389 -2.39 11.15 16.78
C GLY A 389 -1.77 11.38 15.39
N THR A 390 -0.44 11.49 15.31
CA THR A 390 0.30 11.78 14.06
C THR A 390 0.40 10.59 13.09
N ARG A 391 -0.06 9.38 13.48
CA ARG A 391 0.10 8.16 12.67
C ARG A 391 -1.01 7.95 11.64
N GLY A 392 -2.12 8.65 11.76
CA GLY A 392 -3.28 8.49 10.87
C GLY A 392 -3.18 9.19 9.53
N ALA A 393 -4.27 9.12 8.76
CA ALA A 393 -4.45 10.05 7.64
C ALA A 393 -4.44 11.49 8.20
N PRO A 394 -3.68 12.42 7.61
CA PRO A 394 -3.73 13.81 8.05
C PRO A 394 -5.19 14.28 7.98
N PRO A 395 -5.74 14.93 9.01
CA PRO A 395 -7.11 15.42 8.96
C PRO A 395 -7.23 16.39 7.80
N VAL A 396 -8.12 16.08 6.88
CA VAL A 396 -8.44 16.92 5.73
C VAL A 396 -9.71 17.67 6.08
N ALA A 397 -9.67 18.99 5.98
CA ALA A 397 -10.83 19.83 6.19
C ALA A 397 -10.79 21.00 5.25
N TRP A 398 -11.87 21.27 4.54
CA TRP A 398 -12.07 22.60 3.97
C TRP A 398 -12.44 23.55 5.12
N THR A 399 -11.91 24.76 5.09
CA THR A 399 -12.15 25.83 6.06
C THR A 399 -12.38 27.15 5.31
N ASP A 400 -12.85 28.19 5.99
CA ASP A 400 -12.98 29.52 5.40
C ASP A 400 -11.64 30.07 4.84
N GLY A 401 -10.51 29.59 5.38
CA GLY A 401 -9.17 29.96 4.93
C GLY A 401 -8.59 29.07 3.82
N GLY A 402 -9.36 28.08 3.33
CA GLY A 402 -8.91 27.11 2.32
C GLY A 402 -8.82 25.67 2.84
N LEU A 403 -8.04 24.84 2.15
CA LEU A 403 -7.84 23.44 2.48
C LEU A 403 -6.85 23.29 3.63
N ARG A 404 -7.29 22.69 4.73
CA ARG A 404 -6.44 22.26 5.83
C ARG A 404 -6.07 20.79 5.68
N LEU A 405 -4.78 20.48 5.81
CA LEU A 405 -4.25 19.13 5.82
C LEU A 405 -3.31 18.98 7.02
N GLY A 406 -3.82 18.38 8.10
CA GLY A 406 -3.11 18.38 9.38
C GLY A 406 -2.87 19.80 9.90
N PRO A 407 -1.61 20.17 10.22
CA PRO A 407 -1.25 21.53 10.62
C PRO A 407 -1.15 22.53 9.44
N CYS A 408 -1.07 22.06 8.20
CA CYS A 408 -0.89 22.92 7.02
C CYS A 408 -2.22 23.50 6.56
N LEU A 409 -2.20 24.76 6.12
CA LEU A 409 -3.33 25.46 5.49
C LEU A 409 -2.91 25.91 4.10
N PHE A 410 -3.63 25.45 3.08
CA PHE A 410 -3.47 25.84 1.70
C PHE A 410 -4.64 26.75 1.33
N SER A 411 -4.34 28.00 0.95
CA SER A 411 -5.33 29.02 0.58
C SER A 411 -5.21 29.41 -0.89
N GLY A 412 -6.34 29.57 -1.58
CA GLY A 412 -6.38 29.98 -2.99
C GLY A 412 -7.53 29.32 -3.76
N PRO A 413 -8.01 29.94 -4.86
CA PRO A 413 -9.10 29.40 -5.66
C PRO A 413 -8.68 28.16 -6.49
N HIS A 414 -7.37 27.96 -6.62
CA HIS A 414 -6.75 27.03 -7.55
C HIS A 414 -6.16 25.79 -6.86
N ILE A 415 -6.66 25.48 -5.66
CA ILE A 415 -6.20 24.34 -4.88
C ILE A 415 -7.05 23.12 -5.17
N ALA A 416 -6.39 21.99 -5.38
CA ALA A 416 -7.05 20.70 -5.41
C ALA A 416 -6.29 19.71 -4.53
N VAL A 417 -7.01 18.73 -3.99
CA VAL A 417 -6.46 17.69 -3.13
C VAL A 417 -6.91 16.32 -3.58
N LEU A 418 -5.95 15.42 -3.62
CA LEU A 418 -6.17 14.00 -3.59
C LEU A 418 -5.75 13.51 -2.21
N THR A 419 -6.57 12.69 -1.56
CA THR A 419 -6.19 12.06 -0.30
C THR A 419 -6.87 10.70 -0.15
N LEU A 420 -6.13 9.74 0.39
CA LEU A 420 -6.56 8.39 0.64
C LEU A 420 -6.91 8.24 2.12
N GLY A 421 -7.84 7.35 2.47
CA GLY A 421 -8.06 6.94 3.85
C GLY A 421 -8.94 5.70 3.96
N PRO A 422 -8.94 5.04 5.13
CA PRO A 422 -9.87 3.95 5.40
C PRO A 422 -11.30 4.49 5.47
N TYR A 423 -12.27 3.66 5.11
CA TYR A 423 -13.68 3.99 5.17
C TYR A 423 -14.49 2.74 5.53
N ASN A 424 -15.61 2.93 6.24
CA ASN A 424 -16.49 1.84 6.63
C ASN A 424 -17.73 1.76 5.72
N LEU A 425 -17.80 0.71 4.90
CA LEU A 425 -18.92 0.48 3.96
C LEU A 425 -20.27 0.35 4.66
N SER A 426 -20.33 -0.26 5.85
CA SER A 426 -21.60 -0.46 6.57
C SER A 426 -22.26 0.85 6.96
N SER A 427 -21.46 1.93 7.05
CA SER A 427 -22.00 3.25 7.30
C SER A 427 -22.84 3.76 6.11
N MET A 428 -22.62 3.32 4.87
CA MET A 428 -23.41 3.78 3.72
C MET A 428 -24.78 3.14 3.61
N GLU A 429 -24.92 1.87 4.01
CA GLU A 429 -26.13 1.10 3.75
C GLU A 429 -27.29 1.45 4.70
N SER A 430 -27.02 2.21 5.78
CA SER A 430 -27.97 2.44 6.87
C SER A 430 -29.14 3.38 6.57
N THR A 431 -29.33 3.83 5.32
CA THR A 431 -30.54 4.58 4.94
C THR A 431 -31.67 3.67 4.42
N ALA A 432 -31.39 2.39 4.17
CA ALA A 432 -32.43 1.42 3.86
C ALA A 432 -33.10 0.93 5.16
N ASP A 433 -34.42 1.10 5.23
CA ASP A 433 -35.30 0.84 6.38
C ASP A 433 -35.00 -0.51 7.08
N SER A 434 -34.30 -0.46 8.22
CA SER A 434 -33.71 -1.62 8.91
C SER A 434 -34.72 -2.47 9.70
N SER A 435 -35.99 -2.43 9.33
CA SER A 435 -37.09 -3.04 10.09
C SER A 435 -37.22 -4.56 9.93
N THR A 436 -36.35 -5.22 9.14
CA THR A 436 -36.45 -6.66 8.90
C THR A 436 -35.12 -7.41 9.04
N CYS A 437 -35.13 -8.34 10.01
CA CYS A 437 -34.28 -9.52 10.18
C CYS A 437 -32.92 -9.36 10.89
N ASN A 438 -32.81 -10.07 12.03
CA ASN A 438 -31.60 -10.34 12.82
C ASN A 438 -30.59 -11.21 12.05
N ALA A 439 -30.00 -10.72 10.97
CA ALA A 439 -28.82 -11.35 10.39
C ALA A 439 -27.62 -11.15 11.34
N PRO A 440 -26.74 -12.16 11.52
CA PRO A 440 -25.50 -11.95 12.26
C PRO A 440 -24.70 -10.83 11.58
N GLU A 441 -24.27 -9.83 12.36
CA GLU A 441 -23.44 -8.74 11.87
C GLU A 441 -22.19 -9.32 11.20
N GLU A 442 -22.09 -9.21 9.87
CA GLU A 442 -20.82 -9.44 9.20
C GLU A 442 -19.82 -8.40 9.70
N PRO A 443 -18.57 -8.80 9.98
CA PRO A 443 -17.55 -7.85 10.43
C PRO A 443 -17.44 -6.71 9.41
N ALA A 444 -17.38 -5.47 9.92
CA ALA A 444 -17.32 -4.28 9.09
C ALA A 444 -16.27 -4.43 7.98
N THR A 445 -16.72 -4.41 6.73
CA THR A 445 -15.81 -4.55 5.58
C THR A 445 -14.99 -3.26 5.46
N ARG A 446 -13.71 -3.34 5.77
CA ARG A 446 -12.77 -2.23 5.60
C ARG A 446 -12.57 -1.93 4.13
N ALA A 447 -12.77 -0.67 3.76
CA ALA A 447 -12.61 -0.17 2.40
C ALA A 447 -11.59 0.97 2.36
N LEU A 448 -11.10 1.26 1.16
CA LEU A 448 -10.38 2.50 0.87
C LEU A 448 -11.29 3.50 0.19
N ALA A 449 -11.23 4.75 0.67
CA ALA A 449 -11.81 5.90 -0.01
C ALA A 449 -10.69 6.84 -0.47
N MET A 450 -10.74 7.26 -1.73
CA MET A 450 -9.89 8.32 -2.28
C MET A 450 -10.76 9.55 -2.53
N LEU A 451 -10.48 10.64 -1.83
CA LEU A 451 -11.10 11.94 -2.10
C LEU A 451 -10.32 12.63 -3.20
N VAL A 452 -11.03 13.14 -4.21
CA VAL A 452 -10.50 13.96 -5.29
C VAL A 452 -11.34 15.23 -5.34
N MET A 453 -10.79 16.31 -4.81
CA MET A 453 -11.55 17.55 -4.59
C MET A 453 -10.82 18.78 -5.12
N GLY A 454 -11.53 19.68 -5.79
CA GLY A 454 -11.03 21.00 -6.16
C GLY A 454 -11.70 22.12 -5.35
N ALA A 455 -11.02 23.23 -5.11
CA ALA A 455 -11.60 24.48 -4.63
C ALA A 455 -12.41 25.20 -5.72
N SER A 456 -12.14 24.88 -6.99
CA SER A 456 -12.87 25.31 -8.16
C SER A 456 -12.98 24.17 -9.18
N GLU A 457 -13.79 24.38 -10.22
CA GLU A 457 -13.92 23.45 -11.35
C GLU A 457 -12.58 23.27 -12.08
N GLU A 458 -11.83 24.36 -12.27
CA GLU A 458 -10.52 24.35 -12.92
C GLU A 458 -9.50 23.58 -12.10
N ALA A 459 -9.47 23.79 -10.77
CA ALA A 459 -8.57 23.08 -9.89
C ALA A 459 -8.84 21.56 -9.90
N LEU A 460 -10.12 21.17 -9.90
CA LEU A 460 -10.51 19.76 -10.02
C LEU A 460 -10.10 19.18 -11.37
N ALA A 461 -10.37 19.90 -12.46
CA ALA A 461 -9.99 19.48 -13.81
C ALA A 461 -8.48 19.25 -13.93
N GLU A 462 -7.67 20.15 -13.38
CA GLU A 462 -6.21 20.00 -13.35
C GLU A 462 -5.76 18.76 -12.56
N LEU A 463 -6.32 18.55 -11.37
CA LEU A 463 -5.99 17.37 -10.56
C LEU A 463 -6.33 16.05 -11.26
N VAL A 464 -7.48 15.96 -11.94
CA VAL A 464 -7.83 14.72 -12.66
C VAL A 464 -7.04 14.52 -13.94
N THR A 465 -6.68 15.60 -14.63
CA THR A 465 -5.83 15.55 -15.83
C THR A 465 -4.36 15.30 -15.53
N PHE A 466 -3.90 15.46 -14.29
CA PHE A 466 -2.57 15.00 -13.85
C PHE A 466 -2.33 13.51 -14.16
N SER A 467 -3.40 12.72 -14.26
CA SER A 467 -3.31 11.31 -14.65
C SER A 467 -3.01 11.05 -16.13
N PHE A 468 -3.04 12.07 -16.98
CA PHE A 468 -2.87 11.92 -18.41
C PHE A 468 -1.43 11.54 -18.78
N SER A 469 -1.27 10.41 -19.48
CA SER A 469 0.00 10.02 -20.09
C SER A 469 0.12 10.62 -21.48
N SER A 470 1.25 11.26 -21.78
CA SER A 470 1.56 11.74 -23.14
C SER A 470 1.83 10.60 -24.13
N ASN A 471 1.98 9.35 -23.66
CA ASN A 471 2.21 8.18 -24.49
C ASN A 471 1.00 7.21 -24.38
N GLN A 472 0.03 7.34 -25.29
CA GLN A 472 -1.26 6.62 -25.24
C GLN A 472 -1.16 5.08 -25.26
N PRO A 473 -0.25 4.43 -26.02
CA PRO A 473 -0.02 2.99 -25.91
C PRO A 473 0.46 2.52 -24.51
N LEU A 474 0.87 3.46 -23.66
CA LEU A 474 1.28 3.26 -22.27
C LEU A 474 0.35 4.03 -21.31
N THR A 475 -0.91 4.28 -21.70
CA THR A 475 -1.89 4.95 -20.84
C THR A 475 -1.98 4.20 -19.52
N ARG A 476 -1.66 4.89 -18.43
CA ARG A 476 -1.75 4.36 -17.07
C ARG A 476 -3.11 4.72 -16.52
N ALA A 477 -3.68 3.84 -15.69
CA ALA A 477 -4.95 4.17 -15.07
C ALA A 477 -4.72 5.38 -14.16
N PRO A 478 -5.67 6.31 -14.07
CA PRO A 478 -5.54 7.45 -13.19
C PRO A 478 -5.15 7.04 -11.79
N PHE A 479 -4.13 7.73 -11.25
CA PHE A 479 -3.66 7.53 -9.88
C PHE A 479 -3.02 6.16 -9.60
N THR A 480 -2.64 5.39 -10.64
CA THR A 480 -2.00 4.08 -10.46
C THR A 480 -0.52 4.11 -10.12
N ASN A 481 0.22 5.14 -10.54
CA ASN A 481 1.67 5.22 -10.30
C ASN A 481 2.03 6.62 -9.79
N MET A 482 2.97 6.69 -8.86
CA MET A 482 3.57 7.95 -8.37
C MET A 482 2.62 8.89 -7.61
N VAL A 483 1.47 8.40 -7.15
CA VAL A 483 0.54 9.22 -6.34
C VAL A 483 0.61 8.77 -4.88
N PRO A 484 1.17 9.58 -3.97
CA PRO A 484 1.26 9.24 -2.55
C PRO A 484 -0.13 9.18 -1.88
N ASP A 485 -0.15 8.91 -0.58
CA ASP A 485 -1.40 8.88 0.21
C ASP A 485 -2.20 10.18 0.13
N PHE A 486 -1.53 11.32 -0.10
CA PHE A 486 -2.17 12.60 -0.35
C PHE A 486 -1.31 13.47 -1.25
N MET A 487 -1.93 14.31 -2.04
CA MET A 487 -1.30 15.28 -2.92
C MET A 487 -2.15 16.55 -2.93
N VAL A 488 -1.51 17.70 -2.76
CA VAL A 488 -2.16 19.00 -2.95
C VAL A 488 -1.54 19.63 -4.19
N VAL A 489 -2.39 20.17 -5.07
CA VAL A 489 -1.99 20.85 -6.31
C VAL A 489 -2.50 22.28 -6.24
N HIS A 490 -1.70 23.23 -6.72
CA HIS A 490 -2.02 24.65 -6.79
C HIS A 490 -1.77 25.21 -8.21
N SER A 491 -2.80 25.28 -9.04
CA SER A 491 -2.65 25.44 -10.50
C SER A 491 -1.98 26.71 -10.99
N GLU A 492 -2.07 27.84 -10.28
CA GLU A 492 -1.43 29.09 -10.72
C GLU A 492 0.11 28.99 -10.83
N ARG A 493 0.73 28.02 -10.15
CA ARG A 493 2.19 27.84 -10.14
C ARG A 493 2.72 26.81 -11.13
N TYR A 494 1.85 26.06 -11.82
CA TYR A 494 2.26 24.97 -12.74
C TYR A 494 2.31 25.39 -14.20
N ARG A 495 1.86 26.59 -14.55
CA ARG A 495 2.09 27.14 -15.90
C ARG A 495 3.55 27.56 -16.00
N ALA A 496 4.29 26.96 -16.93
CA ALA A 496 5.59 27.47 -17.35
C ALA A 496 5.40 28.96 -17.72
N GLN A 497 5.81 29.85 -16.82
CA GLN A 497 5.82 31.28 -17.11
C GLN A 497 6.93 31.50 -18.13
N ASP A 498 6.51 31.78 -19.35
CA ASP A 498 7.39 32.16 -20.44
C ASP A 498 7.91 33.59 -20.15
N GLY A 499 9.04 33.67 -19.46
CA GLY A 499 9.83 34.89 -19.31
C GLY A 499 9.56 35.75 -18.07
N GLY A 500 10.56 35.80 -17.17
CA GLY A 500 10.73 36.84 -16.15
C GLY A 500 10.56 36.34 -14.72
N GLU A 501 11.69 36.09 -14.05
CA GLU A 501 11.81 35.77 -12.62
C GLU A 501 11.18 34.41 -12.20
N SER A 502 11.89 33.34 -12.55
CA SER A 502 11.56 31.96 -12.18
C SER A 502 11.78 31.70 -10.67
N GLU A 503 10.72 31.70 -9.87
CA GLU A 503 10.65 30.83 -8.69
C GLU A 503 10.42 29.39 -9.17
N VAL A 504 11.52 28.67 -9.35
CA VAL A 504 11.55 27.23 -9.58
C VAL A 504 10.84 26.54 -8.42
N ILE A 505 9.80 25.74 -8.71
CA ILE A 505 9.13 24.75 -7.85
C ILE A 505 9.49 24.95 -6.36
N SER A 506 8.93 25.99 -5.74
CA SER A 506 9.27 26.34 -4.37
C SER A 506 8.75 25.27 -3.40
N ASP A 507 9.48 25.06 -2.29
CA ASP A 507 9.21 24.16 -1.15
C ASP A 507 7.73 24.07 -0.67
N SER A 508 6.87 25.02 -1.06
CA SER A 508 5.48 25.17 -0.63
C SER A 508 4.42 24.35 -1.41
N ALA A 509 4.75 23.74 -2.55
CA ALA A 509 3.73 23.06 -3.37
C ALA A 509 3.39 21.64 -2.88
N ILE A 510 4.33 20.97 -2.22
CA ILE A 510 4.12 19.67 -1.56
C ILE A 510 4.75 19.77 -0.17
N GLU A 511 4.11 20.53 0.72
CA GLU A 511 4.43 20.47 2.14
C GLU A 511 4.03 19.10 2.68
N ASN A 512 5.01 18.22 2.88
CA ASN A 512 4.80 17.02 3.67
C ASN A 512 5.17 17.32 5.12
N VAL A 513 4.21 17.12 6.01
CA VAL A 513 4.39 17.16 7.46
C VAL A 513 5.11 15.88 7.88
N SER A 514 6.41 15.80 7.57
CA SER A 514 7.32 14.83 8.18
C SER A 514 7.96 15.45 9.41
N ARG A 515 7.15 15.66 10.46
CA ARG A 515 7.64 15.87 11.82
C ARG A 515 6.93 14.94 12.77
#